data_AF-A0A436C2X6-F1
#
_entry.id   AF-A0A436C2X6-F1
#
_cell.length_a   1.000
_cell.length_b   1.000
_cell.length_c   1.000
_cell.angle_alpha   90.00
_cell.angle_beta   90.00
_cell.angle_gamma   90.00
#
_symmetry.space_group_name_H-M   'P 1'
#
loop_
_entity.id
_entity.type
_entity.pdbx_description
1 polymer ?
#
loop_
_entity_poly.entity_id
_entity_poly.type
_entity_poly.pdbx_seq_one_letter_code
_entity_poly.pdbx_strand_id
1 'polypeptide(L)'
;MFDPKKLLDDLLGSQIPGTSGTVRDKAGQAVQMAKDNPLAAGALAAVLLGTGTGRNVTGAAVKLGGLAAIGGLAYKAYQNYKAGNAPAEAPAAGQPELLPPPKDTPFHPSQAPQGEDEFTLTLV
;
A
#
# COMPACT_ATOMS: atom_id res chain seq x y z
N MET A 1 16.24 2.30 -0.74
CA MET A 1 14.88 2.49 -1.29
C MET A 1 14.07 1.21 -1.08
N PHE A 2 12.88 1.31 -0.47
CA PHE A 2 11.99 0.17 -0.23
C PHE A 2 11.35 -0.08 -1.57
N ASP A 3 11.80 -1.11 -2.25
CA ASP A 3 11.43 -1.35 -3.64
C ASP A 3 10.46 -2.54 -3.68
N PRO A 4 9.14 -2.29 -3.60
CA PRO A 4 8.14 -3.34 -3.59
C PRO A 4 8.18 -4.16 -4.87
N LYS A 5 8.66 -3.59 -5.98
CA LYS A 5 8.87 -4.33 -7.23
C LYS A 5 9.98 -5.35 -7.06
N LYS A 6 11.12 -5.00 -6.46
CA LYS A 6 12.20 -5.96 -6.17
C LYS A 6 11.79 -7.02 -5.15
N LEU A 7 11.01 -6.65 -4.14
CA LEU A 7 10.47 -7.64 -3.19
C LEU A 7 9.55 -8.65 -3.87
N LEU A 8 8.70 -8.16 -4.77
CA LEU A 8 7.82 -9.01 -5.54
C LEU A 8 8.62 -9.86 -6.53
N ASP A 9 9.62 -9.31 -7.20
CA ASP A 9 10.48 -10.06 -8.13
C ASP A 9 11.33 -11.13 -7.42
N ASP A 10 11.88 -10.83 -6.22
CA ASP A 10 12.59 -11.80 -5.38
C ASP A 10 11.65 -12.95 -4.96
N LEU A 11 10.42 -12.62 -4.55
CA LEU A 11 9.43 -13.61 -4.14
C LEU A 11 8.93 -14.44 -5.33
N LEU A 12 8.64 -13.78 -6.44
CA LEU A 12 8.14 -14.40 -7.66
C LEU A 12 9.23 -15.25 -8.33
N GLY A 13 10.49 -14.83 -8.26
CA GLY A 13 11.65 -15.57 -8.73
C GLY A 13 12.08 -16.70 -7.79
N SER A 14 11.51 -16.79 -6.58
CA SER A 14 11.79 -17.87 -5.63
C SER A 14 11.37 -19.22 -6.20
N GLN A 15 12.26 -20.21 -6.14
CA GLN A 15 12.00 -21.56 -6.63
C GLN A 15 11.21 -22.36 -5.61
N ILE A 16 10.09 -22.96 -6.03
CA ILE A 16 9.22 -23.72 -5.13
C ILE A 16 9.87 -25.08 -4.85
N PRO A 17 10.13 -25.44 -3.57
CA PRO A 17 10.72 -26.72 -3.19
C PRO A 17 9.93 -27.90 -3.75
N GLY A 18 10.62 -28.86 -4.37
CA GLY A 18 9.99 -30.07 -4.93
C GLY A 18 9.31 -29.88 -6.29
N THR A 19 9.38 -28.70 -6.90
CA THR A 19 8.90 -28.48 -8.26
C THR A 19 9.95 -27.79 -9.13
N SER A 20 10.01 -28.15 -10.41
CA SER A 20 10.77 -27.38 -11.40
C SER A 20 9.94 -26.14 -11.77
N GLY A 21 10.27 -24.98 -11.19
CA GLY A 21 9.64 -23.70 -11.51
C GLY A 21 9.67 -22.69 -10.36
N THR A 22 9.57 -21.41 -10.72
CA THR A 22 9.46 -20.31 -9.75
C THR A 22 8.01 -20.11 -9.33
N VAL A 23 7.81 -19.34 -8.24
CA VAL A 23 6.47 -18.89 -7.80
C VAL A 23 5.73 -18.19 -8.94
N ARG A 24 6.44 -17.40 -9.75
CA ARG A 24 5.90 -16.72 -10.92
C ARG A 24 5.38 -17.68 -11.98
N ASP A 25 6.14 -18.74 -12.26
CA ASP A 25 5.80 -19.70 -13.31
C ASP A 25 4.54 -20.48 -12.94
N LYS A 26 4.44 -20.94 -11.68
CA LYS A 26 3.24 -21.65 -11.21
C LYS A 26 2.03 -20.73 -11.12
N ALA A 27 2.21 -19.50 -10.64
CA ALA A 27 1.14 -18.51 -10.62
C ALA A 27 0.65 -18.19 -12.05
N GLY A 28 1.58 -18.00 -12.99
CA GLY A 28 1.27 -17.79 -14.40
C GLY A 28 0.52 -18.97 -15.02
N GLN A 29 0.96 -20.20 -14.74
CA GLN A 29 0.30 -21.42 -15.18
C GLN A 29 -1.13 -21.55 -14.62
N ALA A 30 -1.34 -21.24 -13.34
CA ALA A 30 -2.66 -21.26 -12.73
C ALA A 30 -3.60 -20.21 -13.34
N VAL A 31 -3.09 -18.99 -13.58
CA VAL A 31 -3.84 -17.93 -14.28
C VAL A 31 -4.17 -18.35 -15.70
N GLN A 32 -3.24 -18.98 -16.40
CA GLN A 32 -3.47 -19.47 -17.76
C GLN A 32 -4.55 -20.57 -17.77
N MET A 33 -4.48 -21.53 -16.86
CA MET A 33 -5.49 -22.57 -16.72
C MET A 33 -6.89 -21.99 -16.42
N ALA A 34 -6.97 -20.93 -15.63
CA ALA A 34 -8.22 -20.22 -15.37
C ALA A 34 -8.74 -19.46 -16.60
N LYS A 35 -7.84 -18.86 -17.40
CA LYS A 35 -8.20 -18.22 -18.68
C LYS A 35 -8.67 -19.23 -19.72
N ASP A 36 -8.05 -20.40 -19.75
CA ASP A 36 -8.42 -21.49 -20.65
C ASP A 36 -9.77 -22.12 -20.25
N ASN A 37 -10.15 -22.04 -18.97
CA ASN A 37 -11.41 -22.58 -18.43
C ASN A 37 -12.15 -21.57 -17.53
N PRO A 38 -12.65 -20.45 -18.08
CA PRO A 38 -13.20 -19.36 -17.27
C PRO A 38 -14.50 -19.76 -16.55
N LEU A 39 -15.30 -20.63 -17.15
CA LEU A 39 -16.53 -21.14 -16.53
C LEU A 39 -16.24 -22.05 -15.34
N ALA A 40 -15.29 -22.98 -15.46
CA ALA A 40 -14.92 -23.85 -14.35
C ALA A 40 -14.24 -23.05 -13.24
N ALA A 41 -13.31 -22.15 -13.59
CA ALA A 41 -12.67 -21.26 -12.62
C ALA A 41 -13.69 -20.37 -11.90
N GLY A 42 -14.65 -19.81 -12.64
CA GLY A 42 -15.74 -19.02 -12.08
C GLY A 42 -16.68 -19.83 -11.19
N ALA A 43 -17.01 -21.07 -11.56
CA ALA A 43 -17.83 -21.96 -10.76
C ALA A 43 -17.14 -22.34 -9.44
N LEU A 44 -15.84 -22.65 -9.48
CA LEU A 44 -15.05 -22.91 -8.28
C LEU A 44 -15.01 -21.68 -7.37
N ALA A 45 -14.77 -20.49 -7.94
CA ALA A 45 -14.81 -19.24 -7.19
C ALA A 45 -16.20 -18.99 -6.57
N ALA A 46 -17.28 -19.24 -7.32
CA ALA A 46 -18.65 -19.09 -6.82
C ALA A 46 -18.97 -20.07 -5.69
N VAL A 47 -18.51 -21.32 -5.75
CA VAL A 47 -18.69 -22.30 -4.66
C VAL A 47 -17.91 -21.87 -3.41
N LEU A 48 -16.66 -21.43 -3.58
CA LEU A 48 -15.82 -20.98 -2.48
C LEU A 48 -16.37 -19.71 -1.83
N LEU A 49 -16.88 -18.74 -2.59
CA LEU A 49 -17.42 -17.49 -2.03
C LEU A 49 -18.90 -17.57 -1.63
N GLY A 50 -19.67 -18.43 -2.29
CA GLY A 50 -21.12 -18.52 -2.11
C GLY A 50 -21.55 -19.47 -1.01
N THR A 51 -20.70 -20.42 -0.60
CA THR A 51 -21.01 -21.34 0.51
C THR A 51 -20.43 -20.86 1.83
N GLY A 52 -21.14 -21.08 2.93
CA GLY A 52 -20.67 -20.68 4.27
C GLY A 52 -19.32 -21.30 4.63
N THR A 53 -19.15 -22.61 4.36
CA THR A 53 -17.89 -23.32 4.59
C THR A 53 -16.77 -22.81 3.70
N GLY A 54 -17.03 -22.59 2.40
CA GLY A 54 -16.07 -22.00 1.48
C GLY A 54 -15.58 -20.64 1.95
N ARG A 55 -16.51 -19.74 2.34
CA ARG A 55 -16.17 -18.40 2.82
C ARG A 55 -15.36 -18.42 4.11
N ASN A 56 -15.64 -19.37 5.01
CA ASN A 56 -14.87 -19.55 6.24
C ASN A 56 -13.43 -19.98 5.95
N VAL A 57 -13.24 -20.96 5.06
CA VAL A 57 -11.92 -21.44 4.66
C VAL A 57 -11.15 -20.36 3.92
N THR A 58 -11.74 -19.74 2.90
CA THR A 58 -11.13 -18.64 2.16
C THR A 58 -10.79 -17.47 3.08
N GLY A 59 -11.69 -17.09 3.99
CA GLY A 59 -11.45 -16.03 4.96
C GLY A 59 -10.30 -16.34 5.92
N ALA A 60 -10.19 -17.58 6.41
CA ALA A 60 -9.07 -18.02 7.23
C ALA A 60 -7.74 -18.00 6.44
N ALA A 61 -7.74 -18.48 5.20
CA ALA A 61 -6.58 -18.46 4.32
C ALA A 61 -6.09 -17.03 4.04
N VAL A 62 -7.01 -16.09 3.76
CA VAL A 62 -6.68 -14.66 3.56
C VAL A 62 -6.09 -14.05 4.82
N LYS A 63 -6.66 -14.33 6.00
CA LYS A 63 -6.12 -13.83 7.28
C LYS A 63 -4.72 -14.37 7.57
N LEU A 64 -4.54 -15.69 7.45
CA LEU A 64 -3.24 -16.33 7.68
C LEU A 64 -2.19 -15.88 6.67
N GLY A 65 -2.56 -15.83 5.38
CA GLY A 65 -1.67 -15.36 4.32
C GLY A 65 -1.29 -13.89 4.48
N GLY A 66 -2.25 -13.03 4.86
CA GLY A 66 -2.00 -11.62 5.15
C GLY A 66 -1.06 -11.42 6.34
N LEU A 67 -1.28 -12.15 7.43
CA LEU A 67 -0.37 -12.14 8.59
C LEU A 67 1.03 -12.63 8.22
N ALA A 68 1.14 -13.71 7.44
CA ALA A 68 2.42 -14.22 6.97
C ALA A 68 3.15 -13.21 6.08
N ALA A 69 2.43 -12.49 5.20
CA ALA A 69 3.01 -11.44 4.37
C ALA A 69 3.58 -10.29 5.23
N ILE A 70 2.82 -9.81 6.22
CA ILE A 70 3.27 -8.77 7.15
C ILE A 70 4.49 -9.25 7.95
N GLY A 71 4.43 -10.46 8.50
CA GLY A 71 5.53 -11.07 9.25
C GLY A 71 6.79 -11.24 8.41
N GLY A 72 6.66 -11.68 7.15
CA GLY A 72 7.76 -11.80 6.21
C GLY A 72 8.43 -10.46 5.89
N LEU A 73 7.63 -9.41 5.67
CA LEU A 73 8.14 -8.04 5.46
C LEU A 73 8.87 -7.51 6.70
N ALA A 74 8.28 -7.67 7.88
CA ALA A 74 8.87 -7.25 9.14
C ALA A 74 10.20 -7.98 9.42
N TYR A 75 10.25 -9.29 9.15
CA TYR A 75 11.46 -10.09 9.32
C TYR A 75 12.57 -9.67 8.35
N LYS A 76 12.24 -9.42 7.06
CA LYS A 76 13.22 -8.90 6.09
C LYS A 76 13.71 -7.50 6.49
N ALA A 77 12.84 -6.63 7.00
CA ALA A 77 13.24 -5.32 7.51
C ALA A 77 14.21 -5.43 8.69
N TYR A 78 13.97 -6.33 9.64
CA TYR A 78 14.89 -6.60 10.75
C TYR A 78 16.24 -7.15 10.27
N GLN A 79 16.24 -8.09 9.32
CA GLN A 79 17.49 -8.58 8.73
C GLN A 79 18.28 -7.46 8.04
N ASN A 80 17.59 -6.59 7.28
CA ASN A 80 18.22 -5.45 6.63
C ASN A 80 18.85 -4.48 7.65
N TYR A 81 18.16 -4.22 8.76
CA TYR A 81 18.69 -3.41 9.86
C TYR A 81 19.95 -4.02 10.48
N LYS A 82 19.91 -5.33 10.78
CA LYS A 82 21.08 -6.07 11.29
C LYS A 82 22.26 -6.06 10.32
N ALA A 83 21.99 -6.07 9.01
CA ALA A 83 23.00 -6.03 7.96
C ALA A 83 23.57 -4.62 7.72
N GLY A 84 23.15 -3.60 8.48
CA GLY A 84 23.62 -2.22 8.32
C GLY A 84 23.08 -1.52 7.06
N ASN A 85 22.06 -2.09 6.41
CA ASN A 85 21.41 -1.45 5.28
C ASN A 85 20.52 -0.32 5.80
N ALA A 86 20.84 0.92 5.43
CA ALA A 86 20.04 2.08 5.78
C ALA A 86 18.59 1.90 5.27
N PRO A 87 17.57 2.20 6.09
CA PRO A 87 16.21 2.32 5.61
C PRO A 87 16.18 3.25 4.41
N ALA A 88 15.39 2.87 3.41
CA ALA A 88 15.05 3.77 2.34
C ALA A 88 14.53 5.09 2.88
N GLU A 89 15.15 6.20 2.48
CA GLU A 89 14.47 7.49 2.54
C GLU A 89 13.13 7.34 1.84
N ALA A 90 12.06 7.63 2.57
CA ALA A 90 10.75 7.79 1.98
C ALA A 90 10.90 8.80 0.83
N PRO A 91 10.23 8.60 -0.33
CA PRO A 91 10.16 9.68 -1.31
C PRO A 91 9.71 10.91 -0.53
N ALA A 92 10.47 11.99 -0.61
CA ALA A 92 10.05 13.26 -0.03
C ALA A 92 8.65 13.51 -0.59
N ALA A 93 7.62 13.32 0.25
CA ALA A 93 6.30 13.81 -0.06
C ALA A 93 6.56 15.29 -0.28
N GLY A 94 6.46 15.73 -1.55
CA GLY A 94 6.73 17.10 -1.93
C GLY A 94 6.03 17.98 -0.91
N GLN A 95 6.82 18.82 -0.23
CA GLN A 95 6.28 19.73 0.77
C GLN A 95 5.06 20.39 0.12
N PRO A 96 3.87 20.31 0.73
CA PRO A 96 2.68 20.89 0.13
C PRO A 96 3.01 22.33 -0.23
N GLU A 97 2.87 22.65 -1.51
CA GLU A 97 3.21 23.96 -2.05
C GLU A 97 2.39 24.99 -1.27
N LEU A 98 3.06 25.78 -0.43
CA LEU A 98 2.41 26.79 0.37
C LEU A 98 1.93 27.88 -0.60
N LEU A 99 0.64 27.83 -0.92
CA LEU A 99 0.01 28.89 -1.69
C LEU A 99 0.16 30.22 -0.92
N PRO A 100 0.42 31.34 -1.61
CA PRO A 100 0.49 32.64 -0.97
C PRO A 100 -0.85 32.96 -0.29
N PRO A 101 -0.84 33.66 0.85
CA PRO A 101 -2.07 34.06 1.53
C PRO A 101 -2.97 34.87 0.58
N PRO A 102 -4.29 34.64 0.58
CA PRO A 102 -5.21 35.41 -0.25
C PRO A 102 -5.10 36.91 0.06
N LYS A 103 -4.91 37.73 -0.97
CA LYS A 103 -4.68 39.18 -0.82
C LYS A 103 -5.94 39.95 -0.42
N ASP A 104 -7.11 39.41 -0.73
CA ASP A 104 -8.40 40.10 -0.58
C ASP A 104 -9.28 39.46 0.51
N THR A 105 -8.71 39.10 1.66
CA THR A 105 -9.52 38.59 2.78
C THR A 105 -10.27 39.75 3.46
N PRO A 106 -11.56 39.56 3.82
CA PRO A 106 -12.35 40.59 4.53
C PRO A 106 -11.83 40.90 5.95
N PHE A 107 -10.83 40.14 6.41
CA PHE A 107 -10.13 40.34 7.67
C PHE A 107 -8.79 41.06 7.48
N HIS A 108 -8.45 41.51 6.28
CA HIS A 108 -7.23 42.28 6.05
C HIS A 108 -7.35 43.64 6.76
N PRO A 109 -6.37 44.07 7.58
CA PRO A 109 -6.46 45.30 8.37
C PRO A 109 -6.79 46.55 7.56
N SER A 110 -6.30 46.63 6.31
CA SER A 110 -6.62 47.73 5.39
C SER A 110 -8.09 47.80 4.94
N GLN A 111 -8.86 46.72 5.13
CA GLN A 111 -10.30 46.65 4.84
C GLN A 111 -11.15 46.86 6.10
N ALA A 112 -10.53 47.01 7.27
CA ALA A 112 -11.25 47.29 8.51
C ALA A 112 -11.92 48.68 8.42
N PRO A 113 -13.19 48.83 8.82
CA PRO A 113 -13.91 50.11 8.73
C PRO A 113 -13.23 51.24 9.51
N GLN A 114 -12.45 50.87 10.52
CA GLN A 114 -11.72 51.77 11.41
C GLN A 114 -10.25 52.01 11.01
N GLY A 115 -9.76 51.40 9.92
CA GLY A 115 -8.39 51.54 9.45
C GLY A 115 -7.36 50.79 10.31
N GLU A 116 -6.12 50.74 9.82
CA GLU A 116 -5.04 49.94 10.43
C GLU A 116 -4.63 50.45 11.81
N ASP A 117 -4.69 51.77 12.02
CA ASP A 117 -4.21 52.42 13.25
C ASP A 117 -5.05 52.02 14.48
N GLU A 118 -6.37 51.88 14.35
CA GLU A 118 -7.26 51.58 15.47
C GLU A 118 -7.20 50.10 15.90
N PHE A 119 -6.93 49.19 14.95
CA PHE A 119 -6.75 47.77 15.24
C PHE A 119 -5.53 47.54 16.14
N THR A 120 -4.44 48.27 15.95
CA THR A 120 -3.23 48.14 16.78
C THR A 120 -3.44 48.58 18.24
N LEU A 121 -4.36 49.50 18.49
CA LEU A 121 -4.70 50.00 19.84
C LEU A 121 -5.56 49.04 20.66
N THR A 122 -6.21 48.05 20.04
CA THR A 122 -7.12 47.10 20.72
C THR A 122 -6.39 45.84 21.24
N LEU A 123 -5.14 45.62 20.84
CA LEU A 123 -4.33 44.44 21.21
C LEU A 123 -3.39 44.64 22.41
N VAL A 124 -3.64 45.63 23.27
CA VAL A 124 -2.94 45.80 24.56
C VAL A 124 -3.69 45.11 25.69
#